data_AF-X5YH22-F1
#
_entry.id   AF-X5YH22-F1
#
_cell.length_a   1.000
_cell.length_b   1.000
_cell.length_c   1.000
_cell.angle_alpha   90.00
_cell.angle_beta   90.00
_cell.angle_gamma   90.00
#
_symmetry.space_group_name_H-M   'P 1'
#
loop_
_entity.id
_entity.type
_entity.pdbx_description
1 polymer ?
#
loop_
_entity_poly.entity_id
_entity_poly.type
_entity_poly.pdbx_seq_one_letter_code
_entity_poly.pdbx_strand_id
1 'polypeptide(L)'
;MRILITNLSLSRNSGSEAVVELLADGLRGAGHQTMLLAPTLGDMADRMRRRGHHVVDRIAEIVERPDVIHAQHLTPCLTALARFPDVPAVFSCHSAFFEVEAPMLHPQIRHWIAVDEACRAKCLSRGIPADQMSLVYNAVDLNRFKQRPPLPARPARGLLLTKNFEHQAAVREACARSGIQLDELGPATGRFSQQLEQDLLGYDIVFATARMAIEAAAVGCSVVVCDARGFAGLLSSANMEAWRRFNLGVGLLTKPTTVENLLGAISGFDANDAAAVSTYFRKAAGDAYFVEEHVRIYDQVLRSDRGLNPDERALATAVWIEEIGVSHPRRRWFHIVKELHGWPDAPELATLLAQSHANSRVLEKLGEQIARTQQLVLDEAVSRAAALGDNPTVLSRVEEQLSNLSNFMDEIKRLYNGMIPLFIRKLLLRARKGVGH
;
A
#
# COMPACT_ATOMS: atom_id res chain seq x y z
N MET A 1 23.81 -21.08 11.94
CA MET A 1 24.24 -19.87 11.20
C MET A 1 24.01 -18.64 12.05
N ARG A 2 24.82 -17.60 11.83
CA ARG A 2 24.63 -16.23 12.32
C ARG A 2 23.98 -15.40 11.23
N ILE A 3 22.80 -14.86 11.52
CA ILE A 3 21.94 -14.21 10.51
C ILE A 3 21.72 -12.77 10.96
N LEU A 4 22.16 -11.82 10.13
CA LEU A 4 21.88 -10.40 10.33
C LEU A 4 20.60 -10.03 9.58
N ILE A 5 19.57 -9.61 10.30
CA ILE A 5 18.28 -9.19 9.76
C ILE A 5 18.20 -7.67 9.82
N THR A 6 17.86 -7.01 8.71
CA THR A 6 17.69 -5.55 8.69
C THR A 6 16.21 -5.15 8.76
N ASN A 7 15.87 -4.02 9.37
CA ASN A 7 14.54 -3.42 9.30
C ASN A 7 14.66 -1.89 9.48
N LEU A 8 13.67 -1.09 9.05
CA LEU A 8 13.63 0.36 9.33
C LEU A 8 13.22 0.65 10.77
N SER A 9 12.37 -0.20 11.32
CA SER A 9 11.79 -0.05 12.65
C SER A 9 11.68 -1.41 13.30
N LEU A 10 11.89 -1.44 14.61
CA LEU A 10 11.51 -2.49 15.57
C LEU A 10 10.96 -1.79 16.82
N SER A 11 10.04 -0.85 16.59
CA SER A 11 9.41 -0.01 17.62
C SER A 11 7.99 -0.44 17.98
N ARG A 12 7.19 -0.95 17.04
CA ARG A 12 5.76 -1.23 17.21
C ARG A 12 5.36 -2.54 16.50
N ASN A 13 4.12 -2.99 16.72
CA ASN A 13 3.56 -4.16 16.03
C ASN A 13 3.10 -3.80 14.60
N SER A 14 3.99 -3.28 13.77
CA SER A 14 3.70 -2.99 12.35
C SER A 14 3.92 -4.23 11.48
N GLY A 15 3.57 -4.14 10.19
CA GLY A 15 3.53 -5.30 9.29
C GLY A 15 4.89 -6.00 9.09
N SER A 16 5.93 -5.26 8.69
CA SER A 16 7.28 -5.81 8.46
C SER A 16 8.00 -6.14 9.77
N GLU A 17 7.69 -5.42 10.84
CA GLU A 17 8.18 -5.66 12.20
C GLU A 17 7.74 -7.02 12.74
N ALA A 18 6.45 -7.33 12.63
CA ALA A 18 5.92 -8.63 13.03
C ALA A 18 6.51 -9.78 12.17
N VAL A 19 6.85 -9.52 10.90
CA VAL A 19 7.47 -10.54 10.02
C VAL A 19 8.89 -10.82 10.47
N VAL A 20 9.65 -9.78 10.81
CA VAL A 20 10.99 -9.93 11.38
C VAL A 20 10.95 -10.61 12.74
N GLU A 21 9.98 -10.29 13.60
CA GLU A 21 9.77 -10.97 14.88
C GLU A 21 9.57 -12.48 14.65
N LEU A 22 8.60 -12.85 13.81
CA LEU A 22 8.30 -14.24 13.46
C LEU A 22 9.52 -14.99 12.92
N LEU A 23 10.20 -14.40 11.94
CA LEU A 23 11.37 -15.00 11.31
C LEU A 23 12.50 -15.19 12.34
N ALA A 24 12.79 -14.16 13.13
CA ALA A 24 13.88 -14.21 14.08
C ALA A 24 13.62 -15.25 15.19
N ASP A 25 12.41 -15.27 15.77
CA ASP A 25 12.01 -16.23 16.79
C ASP A 25 12.09 -17.66 16.23
N GLY A 26 11.56 -17.89 15.02
CA GLY A 26 11.62 -19.18 14.33
C GLY A 26 13.04 -19.67 14.03
N LEU A 27 13.92 -18.79 13.53
CA LEU A 27 15.33 -19.11 13.29
C LEU A 27 16.07 -19.48 14.57
N ARG A 28 15.79 -18.81 15.69
CA ARG A 28 16.35 -19.19 16.99
C ARG A 28 15.86 -20.54 17.46
N GLY A 29 14.56 -20.81 17.30
CA GLY A 29 13.98 -22.11 17.60
C GLY A 29 14.65 -23.24 16.82
N ALA A 30 15.07 -22.97 15.59
CA ALA A 30 15.84 -23.88 14.73
C ALA A 30 17.35 -23.92 15.04
N GLY A 31 17.83 -23.25 16.10
CA GLY A 31 19.24 -23.29 16.53
C GLY A 31 20.17 -22.28 15.83
N HIS A 32 19.62 -21.28 15.13
CA HIS A 32 20.41 -20.21 14.52
C HIS A 32 20.54 -19.00 15.47
N GLN A 33 21.61 -18.24 15.31
CA GLN A 33 21.82 -16.99 16.03
C GLN A 33 21.33 -15.82 15.17
N THR A 34 20.46 -14.99 15.73
CA THR A 34 19.89 -13.83 15.03
C THR A 34 20.38 -12.52 15.64
N MET A 35 20.80 -11.62 14.75
CA MET A 35 21.16 -10.24 15.04
C MET A 35 20.24 -9.35 14.23
N LEU A 36 19.72 -8.28 14.83
CA LEU A 36 18.77 -7.39 14.18
C LEU A 36 19.31 -5.96 14.18
N LEU A 37 19.35 -5.36 13.01
CA LEU A 37 19.68 -3.94 12.82
C LEU A 37 18.43 -3.17 12.42
N ALA A 38 18.01 -2.21 13.25
CA ALA A 38 16.98 -1.26 12.88
C ALA A 38 17.23 0.13 13.47
N PRO A 39 17.23 1.21 12.66
CA PRO A 39 17.54 2.56 13.13
C PRO A 39 16.49 3.13 14.08
N THR A 40 15.29 2.54 14.14
CA THR A 40 14.24 2.94 15.08
C THR A 40 13.88 1.74 15.98
N LEU A 41 14.09 1.88 17.29
CA LEU A 41 13.77 0.85 18.28
C LEU A 41 12.68 1.32 19.23
N GLY A 42 11.99 0.37 19.85
CA GLY A 42 10.96 0.61 20.85
C GLY A 42 10.53 -0.70 21.50
N ASP A 43 9.28 -0.77 21.97
CA ASP A 43 8.79 -1.87 22.80
C ASP A 43 9.00 -3.26 22.19
N MET A 44 8.88 -3.39 20.86
CA MET A 44 9.14 -4.66 20.18
C MET A 44 10.60 -5.10 20.32
N ALA A 45 11.57 -4.20 20.07
CA ALA A 45 12.99 -4.49 20.25
C ALA A 45 13.28 -4.97 21.67
N ASP A 46 12.68 -4.35 22.68
CA ASP A 46 12.89 -4.75 24.08
C ASP A 46 12.30 -6.12 24.40
N ARG A 47 11.14 -6.46 23.83
CA ARG A 47 10.58 -7.82 23.94
C ARG A 47 11.49 -8.85 23.27
N MET A 48 12.00 -8.56 22.08
CA MET A 48 12.91 -9.45 21.37
C MET A 48 14.22 -9.65 22.15
N ARG A 49 14.80 -8.58 22.71
CA ARG A 49 15.99 -8.68 23.58
C ARG A 49 15.74 -9.59 24.78
N ARG A 50 14.58 -9.49 25.43
CA ARG A 50 14.20 -10.39 26.54
C ARG A 50 14.09 -11.86 26.12
N ARG A 51 13.81 -12.15 24.84
CA ARG A 51 13.84 -13.51 24.26
C ARG A 51 15.23 -13.95 23.78
N GLY A 52 16.25 -13.11 24.00
CA GLY A 52 17.65 -13.40 23.74
C GLY A 52 18.13 -13.02 22.32
N HIS A 53 17.38 -12.18 21.60
CA HIS A 53 17.86 -11.58 20.35
C HIS A 53 18.88 -10.47 20.61
N HIS A 54 19.90 -10.38 19.75
CA HIS A 54 20.77 -9.20 19.70
C HIS A 54 20.12 -8.15 18.79
N VAL A 55 19.56 -7.08 19.36
CA VAL A 55 18.85 -6.02 18.61
C VAL A 55 19.52 -4.68 18.85
N VAL A 56 19.95 -4.00 17.79
CA VAL A 56 20.70 -2.74 17.85
C VAL A 56 20.24 -1.76 16.77
N ASP A 57 20.51 -0.47 16.97
CA ASP A 57 20.24 0.61 16.02
C ASP A 57 21.51 1.15 15.34
N ARG A 58 22.70 0.74 15.83
CA ARG A 58 23.99 1.04 15.22
C ARG A 58 24.69 -0.23 14.76
N ILE A 59 25.10 -0.22 13.48
CA ILE A 59 25.83 -1.33 12.87
C ILE A 59 27.18 -1.62 13.55
N ALA A 60 27.78 -0.63 14.21
CA ALA A 60 29.02 -0.80 14.97
C ALA A 60 28.88 -1.77 16.15
N GLU A 61 27.66 -1.98 16.67
CA GLU A 61 27.37 -2.90 17.76
C GLU A 61 27.17 -4.35 17.29
N ILE A 62 27.15 -4.58 15.97
CA ILE A 62 27.26 -5.92 15.39
C ILE A 62 28.75 -6.22 15.20
N VAL A 63 29.36 -6.78 16.24
CA VAL A 63 30.80 -7.11 16.25
C VAL A 63 31.09 -8.44 15.57
N GLU A 64 30.19 -9.41 15.70
CA GLU A 64 30.31 -10.73 15.09
C GLU A 64 29.99 -10.67 13.59
N ARG A 65 30.84 -11.31 12.78
CA ARG A 65 30.58 -11.43 11.33
C ARG A 65 29.37 -12.35 11.11
N PRO A 66 28.28 -11.90 10.45
CA PRO A 66 27.21 -12.79 10.04
C PRO A 66 27.67 -13.78 8.97
N ASP A 67 27.03 -14.94 8.91
CA ASP A 67 27.22 -15.89 7.81
C ASP A 67 26.39 -15.45 6.59
N VAL A 68 25.19 -14.90 6.82
CA VAL A 68 24.29 -14.36 5.80
C VAL A 68 23.55 -13.12 6.31
N ILE A 69 23.25 -12.19 5.40
CA ILE A 69 22.40 -11.03 5.66
C ILE A 69 21.00 -11.31 5.08
N HIS A 70 19.96 -11.29 5.91
CA HIS A 70 18.58 -11.20 5.46
C HIS A 70 18.17 -9.72 5.43
N ALA A 71 18.31 -9.13 4.26
CA ALA A 71 18.04 -7.73 4.04
C ALA A 71 16.55 -7.49 3.74
N GLN A 72 16.02 -6.43 4.32
CA GLN A 72 14.80 -5.75 3.90
C GLN A 72 14.94 -4.27 4.27
N HIS A 73 14.22 -3.43 3.51
CA HIS A 73 14.38 -1.98 3.47
C HIS A 73 15.77 -1.50 3.03
N LEU A 74 15.81 -0.62 2.02
CA LEU A 74 17.05 -0.25 1.33
C LEU A 74 18.11 0.39 2.23
N THR A 75 17.71 1.27 3.16
CA THR A 75 18.66 2.03 3.98
C THR A 75 19.40 1.19 5.04
N PRO A 76 18.75 0.36 5.88
CA PRO A 76 19.49 -0.52 6.78
C PRO A 76 20.17 -1.68 6.03
N CYS A 77 19.63 -2.10 4.88
CA CYS A 77 20.31 -3.04 3.98
C CYS A 77 21.67 -2.51 3.53
N LEU A 78 21.73 -1.30 2.95
CA LEU A 78 22.99 -0.67 2.53
C LEU A 78 24.01 -0.62 3.67
N THR A 79 23.54 -0.28 4.87
CA THR A 79 24.38 -0.18 6.07
C THR A 79 25.01 -1.54 6.42
N ALA A 80 24.23 -2.62 6.36
CA ALA A 80 24.73 -3.98 6.60
C ALA A 80 25.70 -4.46 5.50
N LEU A 81 25.36 -4.22 4.22
CA LEU A 81 26.20 -4.58 3.07
C LEU A 81 27.57 -3.89 3.14
N ALA A 82 27.59 -2.58 3.41
CA ALA A 82 28.81 -1.80 3.52
C ALA A 82 29.71 -2.25 4.69
N ARG A 83 29.13 -2.62 5.83
CA ARG A 83 29.89 -3.10 7.00
C ARG A 83 30.51 -4.48 6.77
N PHE A 84 29.82 -5.35 6.04
CA PHE A 84 30.17 -6.76 5.86
C PHE A 84 30.28 -7.10 4.37
N PRO A 85 31.27 -6.56 3.66
CA PRO A 85 31.33 -6.61 2.19
C PRO A 85 31.53 -8.02 1.62
N ASP A 86 32.04 -8.96 2.42
CA ASP A 86 32.27 -10.36 2.02
C ASP A 86 31.18 -11.31 2.54
N VAL A 87 30.06 -10.77 3.05
CA VAL A 87 28.92 -11.58 3.49
C VAL A 87 27.84 -11.54 2.40
N PRO A 88 27.36 -12.71 1.94
CA PRO A 88 26.28 -12.74 0.97
C PRO A 88 24.94 -12.39 1.62
N ALA A 89 24.03 -11.87 0.80
CA ALA A 89 22.75 -11.37 1.24
C ALA A 89 21.59 -11.98 0.45
N VAL A 90 20.44 -12.04 1.10
CA VAL A 90 19.12 -12.25 0.53
C VAL A 90 18.33 -10.97 0.74
N PHE A 91 17.51 -10.54 -0.22
CA PHE A 91 16.68 -9.35 -0.07
C PHE A 91 15.19 -9.66 -0.17
N SER A 92 14.43 -9.31 0.85
CA SER A 92 12.97 -9.49 0.91
C SER A 92 12.24 -8.20 0.53
N CYS A 93 11.37 -8.32 -0.49
CA CYS A 93 10.44 -7.28 -0.94
C CYS A 93 9.06 -7.55 -0.31
N HIS A 94 8.66 -6.71 0.65
CA HIS A 94 7.40 -6.86 1.40
C HIS A 94 6.25 -6.02 0.83
N SER A 95 6.53 -5.13 -0.12
CA SER A 95 5.58 -4.22 -0.73
C SER A 95 5.98 -3.90 -2.17
N ALA A 96 5.02 -4.00 -3.08
CA ALA A 96 5.17 -3.52 -4.45
C ALA A 96 5.11 -1.98 -4.56
N PHE A 97 4.65 -1.31 -3.50
CA PHE A 97 4.29 0.10 -3.51
C PHE A 97 5.43 1.02 -3.04
N PHE A 98 6.04 0.70 -1.90
CA PHE A 98 7.02 1.59 -1.26
C PHE A 98 8.40 1.49 -1.94
N GLU A 99 8.98 2.64 -2.30
CA GLU A 99 10.31 2.73 -2.87
C GLU A 99 11.37 2.22 -1.89
N VAL A 100 11.18 2.45 -0.58
CA VAL A 100 12.12 1.96 0.44
C VAL A 100 12.16 0.43 0.53
N GLU A 101 11.16 -0.28 0.01
CA GLU A 101 11.08 -1.73 -0.07
C GLU A 101 11.40 -2.29 -1.47
N ALA A 102 11.47 -1.43 -2.47
CA ALA A 102 11.72 -1.84 -3.84
C ALA A 102 13.16 -2.38 -3.99
N PRO A 103 13.36 -3.55 -4.62
CA PRO A 103 14.69 -4.14 -4.72
C PRO A 103 15.61 -3.30 -5.61
N MET A 104 16.88 -3.32 -5.26
CA MET A 104 17.99 -2.80 -6.06
C MET A 104 19.01 -3.92 -6.26
N LEU A 105 19.71 -3.91 -7.40
CA LEU A 105 20.77 -4.86 -7.68
C LEU A 105 22.03 -4.50 -6.88
N HIS A 106 22.64 -5.49 -6.25
CA HIS A 106 23.93 -5.37 -5.58
C HIS A 106 24.66 -6.72 -5.63
N PRO A 107 25.97 -6.79 -5.92
CA PRO A 107 26.68 -8.06 -6.07
C PRO A 107 26.59 -9.00 -4.86
N GLN A 108 26.49 -8.44 -3.65
CA GLN A 108 26.29 -9.23 -2.42
C GLN A 108 24.91 -9.88 -2.33
N ILE A 109 23.87 -9.29 -2.93
CA ILE A 109 22.51 -9.86 -2.90
C ILE A 109 22.46 -10.94 -3.98
N ARG A 110 22.35 -12.20 -3.55
CA ARG A 110 22.40 -13.37 -4.44
C ARG A 110 21.02 -13.99 -4.69
N HIS A 111 20.03 -13.65 -3.88
CA HIS A 111 18.68 -14.15 -4.01
C HIS A 111 17.67 -13.13 -3.49
N TRP A 112 16.50 -13.07 -4.11
CA TRP A 112 15.40 -12.19 -3.73
C TRP A 112 14.19 -12.98 -3.27
N ILE A 113 13.50 -12.45 -2.27
CA ILE A 113 12.25 -13.00 -1.77
C ILE A 113 11.15 -11.99 -2.08
N ALA A 114 10.14 -12.42 -2.83
CA ALA A 114 8.91 -11.66 -2.99
C ALA A 114 7.83 -12.28 -2.09
N VAL A 115 7.15 -11.46 -1.30
CA VAL A 115 6.13 -12.00 -0.38
C VAL A 115 4.83 -12.36 -1.07
N ASP A 116 4.56 -11.83 -2.27
CA ASP A 116 3.39 -12.13 -3.09
C ASP A 116 3.66 -11.86 -4.57
N GLU A 117 2.67 -12.14 -5.42
CA GLU A 117 2.77 -11.91 -6.87
C GLU A 117 2.96 -10.43 -7.25
N ALA A 118 2.45 -9.48 -6.46
CA ALA A 118 2.65 -8.05 -6.73
C ALA A 118 4.11 -7.64 -6.45
N CYS A 119 4.69 -8.13 -5.36
CA CYS A 119 6.09 -7.93 -5.01
C CYS A 119 6.99 -8.62 -6.04
N ARG A 120 6.61 -9.79 -6.55
CA ARG A 120 7.31 -10.49 -7.63
C ARG A 120 7.32 -9.65 -8.91
N ALA A 121 6.18 -9.11 -9.32
CA ALA A 121 6.09 -8.21 -10.46
C ALA A 121 6.95 -6.95 -10.27
N LYS A 122 6.99 -6.39 -9.05
CA LYS A 122 7.89 -5.27 -8.70
C LYS A 122 9.37 -5.65 -8.81
N CYS A 123 9.76 -6.86 -8.40
CA CYS A 123 11.14 -7.32 -8.55
C CYS A 123 11.52 -7.46 -10.03
N LEU A 124 10.67 -8.10 -10.85
CA LEU A 124 10.92 -8.27 -12.28
C LEU A 124 11.04 -6.92 -13.00
N SER A 125 10.19 -5.94 -12.67
CA SER A 125 10.28 -4.59 -13.26
C SER A 125 11.53 -3.81 -12.88
N ARG A 126 12.24 -4.25 -11.83
CA ARG A 126 13.56 -3.71 -11.43
C ARG A 126 14.74 -4.48 -12.02
N GLY A 127 14.48 -5.43 -12.92
CA GLY A 127 15.52 -6.23 -13.57
C GLY A 127 16.06 -7.36 -12.70
N ILE A 128 15.34 -7.78 -11.64
CA ILE A 128 15.73 -8.95 -10.85
C ILE A 128 15.46 -10.22 -11.68
N PRO A 129 16.45 -11.11 -11.87
CA PRO A 129 16.27 -12.36 -12.60
C PRO A 129 15.26 -13.30 -11.93
N ALA A 130 14.36 -13.90 -12.72
CA ALA A 130 13.30 -14.77 -12.19
C ALA A 130 13.83 -16.05 -11.53
N ASP A 131 14.99 -16.54 -11.95
CA ASP A 131 15.69 -17.71 -11.43
C ASP A 131 16.45 -17.44 -10.11
N GLN A 132 16.63 -16.16 -9.74
CA GLN A 132 17.24 -15.73 -8.48
C GLN A 132 16.19 -15.24 -7.48
N MET A 133 14.95 -15.68 -7.63
CA MET A 133 13.83 -15.20 -6.82
C MET A 133 12.94 -16.33 -6.35
N SER A 134 12.49 -16.24 -5.10
CA SER A 134 11.50 -17.14 -4.50
C SER A 134 10.27 -16.37 -4.03
N LEU A 135 9.10 -17.00 -4.13
CA LEU A 135 7.87 -16.52 -3.50
C LEU A 135 7.77 -17.13 -2.10
N VAL A 136 7.84 -16.31 -1.07
CA VAL A 136 7.68 -16.75 0.32
C VAL A 136 6.57 -15.93 0.98
N TYR A 137 5.39 -16.52 1.04
CA TYR A 137 4.20 -15.84 1.52
C TYR A 137 4.22 -15.58 3.04
N ASN A 138 3.46 -14.58 3.50
CA ASN A 138 3.38 -14.25 4.93
C ASN A 138 2.88 -15.44 5.74
N ALA A 139 3.50 -15.72 6.88
CA ALA A 139 3.12 -16.82 7.76
C ALA A 139 2.51 -16.34 9.08
N VAL A 140 1.98 -17.30 9.83
CA VAL A 140 1.31 -17.16 11.12
C VAL A 140 2.02 -18.04 12.13
N ASP A 141 2.38 -17.47 13.28
CA ASP A 141 2.84 -18.23 14.44
C ASP A 141 1.66 -19.03 15.01
N LEU A 142 1.55 -20.31 14.67
CA LEU A 142 0.44 -21.15 15.14
C LEU A 142 0.56 -21.52 16.62
N ASN A 143 1.71 -21.28 17.24
CA ASN A 143 1.88 -21.42 18.68
C ASN A 143 1.21 -20.25 19.41
N ARG A 144 1.27 -19.03 18.87
CA ARG A 144 0.59 -17.85 19.42
C ARG A 144 -0.88 -17.76 18.99
N PHE A 145 -1.15 -17.87 17.69
CA PHE A 145 -2.50 -17.76 17.12
C PHE A 145 -3.25 -19.10 17.21
N LYS A 146 -3.86 -19.31 18.38
CA LYS A 146 -4.67 -20.50 18.64
C LYS A 146 -5.98 -20.46 17.87
N GLN A 147 -6.46 -21.64 17.50
CA GLN A 147 -7.76 -21.77 16.86
C GLN A 147 -8.88 -21.48 17.88
N ARG A 148 -9.86 -20.68 17.49
CA ARG A 148 -11.05 -20.39 18.31
C ARG A 148 -12.06 -21.55 18.28
N PRO A 149 -13.00 -21.62 19.24
CA PRO A 149 -14.17 -22.50 19.14
C PRO A 149 -14.99 -22.23 17.87
N PRO A 150 -15.91 -23.12 17.45
CA PRO A 150 -16.74 -22.89 16.26
C PRO A 150 -17.47 -21.54 16.24
N LEU A 151 -17.66 -20.96 15.05
CA LEU A 151 -18.42 -19.72 14.87
C LEU A 151 -19.92 -19.92 15.15
N PRO A 152 -20.63 -18.90 15.64
CA PRO A 152 -22.09 -18.92 15.73
C PRO A 152 -22.74 -18.96 14.34
N ALA A 153 -24.04 -19.27 14.27
CA ALA A 153 -24.79 -19.29 13.02
C ALA A 153 -24.95 -17.90 12.36
N ARG A 154 -24.79 -16.82 13.12
CA ARG A 154 -24.78 -15.43 12.65
C ARG A 154 -23.71 -14.65 13.40
N PRO A 155 -22.96 -13.75 12.72
CA PRO A 155 -21.94 -12.96 13.38
C PRO A 155 -22.57 -11.92 14.30
N ALA A 156 -22.04 -11.78 15.51
CA ALA A 156 -22.46 -10.75 16.48
C ALA A 156 -21.31 -9.78 16.80
N ARG A 157 -20.06 -10.25 16.75
CA ARG A 157 -18.87 -9.45 17.07
C ARG A 157 -17.95 -9.28 15.86
N GLY A 158 -17.73 -8.04 15.48
CA GLY A 158 -16.85 -7.64 14.39
C GLY A 158 -15.58 -6.95 14.90
N LEU A 159 -14.47 -7.15 14.20
CA LEU A 159 -13.24 -6.38 14.41
C LEU A 159 -12.75 -5.78 13.08
N LEU A 160 -12.49 -4.48 13.06
CA LEU A 160 -11.76 -3.82 11.98
C LEU A 160 -10.30 -3.62 12.37
N LEU A 161 -9.39 -4.21 11.60
CA LEU A 161 -7.96 -3.99 11.70
C LEU A 161 -7.51 -3.04 10.60
N THR A 162 -7.26 -1.78 10.96
CA THR A 162 -7.04 -0.71 9.98
C THR A 162 -5.85 0.21 10.28
N LYS A 163 -5.18 0.64 9.20
CA LYS A 163 -4.14 1.67 9.22
C LYS A 163 -4.65 3.06 8.84
N ASN A 164 -5.84 3.14 8.24
CA ASN A 164 -6.34 4.32 7.53
C ASN A 164 -7.80 4.63 7.95
N PHE A 165 -8.26 5.86 7.72
CA PHE A 165 -9.54 6.36 8.24
C PHE A 165 -10.71 6.21 7.24
N GLU A 166 -10.42 6.22 5.95
CA GLU A 166 -11.39 6.51 4.88
C GLU A 166 -12.52 5.47 4.77
N HIS A 167 -12.24 4.20 5.06
CA HIS A 167 -13.22 3.11 4.95
C HIS A 167 -13.95 2.80 6.26
N GLN A 168 -13.52 3.37 7.40
CA GLN A 168 -14.06 3.02 8.72
C GLN A 168 -15.57 3.31 8.79
N ALA A 169 -16.02 4.44 8.22
CA ALA A 169 -17.43 4.82 8.22
C ALA A 169 -18.31 3.80 7.49
N ALA A 170 -17.85 3.27 6.35
CA ALA A 170 -18.58 2.27 5.60
C ALA A 170 -18.69 0.93 6.37
N VAL A 171 -17.61 0.52 7.04
CA VAL A 171 -17.58 -0.71 7.86
C VAL A 171 -18.50 -0.57 9.08
N ARG A 172 -18.44 0.56 9.80
CA ARG A 172 -19.35 0.86 10.92
C ARG A 172 -20.81 0.77 10.51
N GLU A 173 -21.17 1.43 9.41
CA GLU A 173 -22.55 1.45 8.91
C GLU A 173 -23.03 0.05 8.51
N ALA A 174 -22.21 -0.70 7.77
CA ALA A 174 -22.57 -2.06 7.35
C ALA A 174 -22.74 -3.02 8.56
N CYS A 175 -21.86 -2.91 9.57
CA CYS A 175 -21.98 -3.68 10.81
C CYS A 175 -23.25 -3.29 11.59
N ALA A 176 -23.52 -2.00 11.76
CA ALA A 176 -24.71 -1.51 12.45
C ALA A 176 -26.01 -2.02 11.81
N ARG A 177 -26.10 -1.95 10.47
CA ARG A 177 -27.26 -2.49 9.71
C ARG A 177 -27.39 -4.00 9.81
N SER A 178 -26.29 -4.70 10.06
CA SER A 178 -26.28 -6.16 10.21
C SER A 178 -26.40 -6.62 11.66
N GLY A 179 -26.56 -5.70 12.62
CA GLY A 179 -26.65 -6.02 14.04
C GLY A 179 -25.33 -6.52 14.66
N ILE A 180 -24.19 -6.17 14.06
CA ILE A 180 -22.85 -6.59 14.51
C ILE A 180 -22.23 -5.48 15.36
N GLN A 181 -21.82 -5.81 16.57
CA GLN A 181 -21.01 -4.91 17.41
C GLN A 181 -19.58 -4.87 16.86
N LEU A 182 -19.11 -3.68 16.47
CA LEU A 182 -17.81 -3.49 15.85
C LEU A 182 -16.80 -2.85 16.83
N ASP A 183 -15.68 -3.53 17.04
CA ASP A 183 -14.46 -2.95 17.60
C ASP A 183 -13.48 -2.57 16.48
N GLU A 184 -12.58 -1.61 16.73
CA GLU A 184 -11.63 -1.14 15.72
C GLU A 184 -10.26 -0.93 16.35
N LEU A 185 -9.22 -1.48 15.72
CA LEU A 185 -7.84 -1.40 16.16
C LEU A 185 -6.92 -0.97 15.01
N GLY A 186 -5.84 -0.29 15.39
CA GLY A 186 -4.72 0.09 14.53
C GLY A 186 -4.47 1.60 14.51
N PRO A 187 -3.43 2.05 13.77
CA PRO A 187 -2.95 3.44 13.80
C PRO A 187 -4.04 4.50 13.62
N ALA A 188 -4.99 4.27 12.71
CA ALA A 188 -6.09 5.19 12.44
C ALA A 188 -7.19 5.20 13.53
N THR A 189 -6.98 4.54 14.66
CA THR A 189 -7.91 4.58 15.81
C THR A 189 -7.21 5.06 17.09
N GLY A 190 -5.88 5.15 17.08
CA GLY A 190 -5.07 5.33 18.29
C GLY A 190 -5.11 4.14 19.26
N ARG A 191 -5.90 3.10 18.99
CA ARG A 191 -6.01 1.89 19.81
C ARG A 191 -5.16 0.78 19.22
N PHE A 192 -4.33 0.15 20.04
CA PHE A 192 -3.42 -0.92 19.63
C PHE A 192 -3.58 -2.11 20.57
N SER A 193 -3.47 -3.32 20.02
CA SER A 193 -3.34 -4.54 20.81
C SER A 193 -1.90 -5.03 20.83
N GLN A 194 -1.46 -5.47 22.01
CA GLN A 194 -0.19 -6.18 22.21
C GLN A 194 -0.38 -7.70 22.27
N GLN A 195 -1.62 -8.17 22.12
CA GLN A 195 -2.04 -9.56 22.30
C GLN A 195 -3.13 -9.93 21.28
N LEU A 196 -2.97 -9.48 20.02
CA LEU A 196 -3.96 -9.69 18.97
C LEU A 196 -4.31 -11.18 18.80
N GLU A 197 -3.35 -12.07 19.04
CA GLU A 197 -3.53 -13.52 19.06
C GLU A 197 -4.58 -14.01 20.07
N GLN A 198 -4.79 -13.29 21.17
CA GLN A 198 -5.81 -13.58 22.17
C GLN A 198 -7.12 -12.85 21.83
N ASP A 199 -7.02 -11.60 21.40
CA ASP A 199 -8.20 -10.78 21.13
C ASP A 199 -9.04 -11.36 19.98
N LEU A 200 -8.38 -11.90 18.93
CA LEU A 200 -9.05 -12.50 17.77
C LEU A 200 -10.00 -13.66 18.15
N LEU A 201 -9.76 -14.35 19.26
CA LEU A 201 -10.63 -15.44 19.72
C LEU A 201 -12.07 -14.96 20.01
N GLY A 202 -12.23 -13.68 20.33
CA GLY A 202 -13.51 -13.06 20.69
C GLY A 202 -14.32 -12.50 19.53
N TYR A 203 -13.86 -12.61 18.28
CA TYR A 203 -14.55 -12.03 17.11
C TYR A 203 -15.03 -13.08 16.13
N ASP A 204 -16.21 -12.83 15.56
CA ASP A 204 -16.83 -13.72 14.59
C ASP A 204 -16.44 -13.35 13.16
N ILE A 205 -16.37 -12.04 12.88
CA ILE A 205 -16.03 -11.49 11.57
C ILE A 205 -14.94 -10.43 11.68
N VAL A 206 -13.93 -10.49 10.82
CA VAL A 206 -12.80 -9.58 10.83
C VAL A 206 -12.65 -8.90 9.47
N PHE A 207 -12.56 -7.58 9.50
CA PHE A 207 -12.26 -6.74 8.33
C PHE A 207 -10.78 -6.40 8.37
N ALA A 208 -10.00 -6.93 7.44
CA ALA A 208 -8.55 -6.79 7.45
C ALA A 208 -7.94 -6.99 6.07
N THR A 209 -6.66 -6.69 5.92
CA THR A 209 -5.87 -7.06 4.73
C THR A 209 -4.53 -7.64 5.10
N ALA A 210 -3.89 -8.28 4.12
CA ALA A 210 -2.56 -8.84 4.21
C ALA A 210 -2.42 -9.83 5.38
N ARG A 211 -1.31 -9.74 6.12
CA ARG A 211 -1.01 -10.61 7.26
C ARG A 211 -2.12 -10.66 8.32
N MET A 212 -2.75 -9.54 8.65
CA MET A 212 -3.81 -9.49 9.67
C MET A 212 -5.03 -10.33 9.26
N ALA A 213 -5.35 -10.35 7.96
CA ALA A 213 -6.41 -11.19 7.42
C ALA A 213 -6.05 -12.69 7.48
N ILE A 214 -4.78 -13.03 7.21
CA ILE A 214 -4.27 -14.41 7.29
C ILE A 214 -4.28 -14.90 8.74
N GLU A 215 -3.86 -14.06 9.70
CA GLU A 215 -3.89 -14.35 11.14
C GLU A 215 -5.33 -14.60 11.62
N ALA A 216 -6.28 -13.72 11.26
CA ALA A 216 -7.69 -13.89 11.59
C ALA A 216 -8.30 -15.17 10.98
N ALA A 217 -7.97 -15.47 9.71
CA ALA A 217 -8.41 -16.71 9.07
C ALA A 217 -7.84 -17.95 9.78
N ALA A 218 -6.55 -17.95 10.12
CA ALA A 218 -5.89 -19.06 10.82
C ALA A 218 -6.41 -19.28 12.26
N VAL A 219 -6.90 -18.22 12.91
CA VAL A 219 -7.64 -18.33 14.19
C VAL A 219 -9.01 -18.97 13.98
N GLY A 220 -9.68 -18.66 12.86
CA GLY A 220 -11.00 -19.20 12.51
C GLY A 220 -12.13 -18.18 12.57
N CYS A 221 -11.79 -16.90 12.42
CA CYS A 221 -12.78 -15.86 12.14
C CYS A 221 -13.24 -15.94 10.68
N SER A 222 -14.46 -15.49 10.40
CA SER A 222 -14.85 -15.12 9.04
C SER A 222 -14.13 -13.83 8.64
N VAL A 223 -13.62 -13.73 7.40
CA VAL A 223 -12.74 -12.61 7.02
C VAL A 223 -13.26 -11.89 5.79
N VAL A 224 -13.47 -10.59 5.92
CA VAL A 224 -13.74 -9.68 4.79
C VAL A 224 -12.48 -8.91 4.46
N VAL A 225 -11.97 -9.08 3.25
CA VAL A 225 -10.71 -8.48 2.81
C VAL A 225 -10.97 -7.10 2.25
N CYS A 226 -10.66 -6.06 3.03
CA CYS A 226 -10.84 -4.65 2.63
C CYS A 226 -10.00 -3.68 3.45
N ASP A 227 -9.61 -2.55 2.85
CA ASP A 227 -9.09 -1.37 3.54
C ASP A 227 -9.40 -0.07 2.75
N ALA A 228 -8.68 1.02 3.05
CA ALA A 228 -8.90 2.32 2.40
C ALA A 228 -8.53 2.31 0.90
N ARG A 229 -7.71 1.36 0.46
CA ARG A 229 -7.31 1.20 -0.95
C ARG A 229 -8.37 0.46 -1.76
N GLY A 230 -9.26 -0.28 -1.11
CA GLY A 230 -10.36 -0.97 -1.77
C GLY A 230 -10.84 -2.22 -1.02
N PHE A 231 -11.64 -3.00 -1.74
CA PHE A 231 -12.41 -4.13 -1.25
C PHE A 231 -12.24 -5.31 -2.20
N ALA A 232 -11.99 -6.50 -1.64
CA ALA A 232 -11.95 -7.75 -2.39
C ALA A 232 -13.25 -8.56 -2.21
N GLY A 233 -13.73 -8.68 -0.98
CA GLY A 233 -14.91 -9.47 -0.63
C GLY A 233 -14.71 -10.36 0.58
N LEU A 234 -15.66 -11.27 0.79
CA LEU A 234 -15.58 -12.33 1.79
C LEU A 234 -14.59 -13.42 1.33
N LEU A 235 -13.66 -13.77 2.22
CA LEU A 235 -12.77 -14.92 2.04
C LEU A 235 -13.56 -16.21 2.26
N SER A 236 -13.45 -17.15 1.33
CA SER A 236 -14.19 -18.42 1.32
C SER A 236 -13.31 -19.56 0.83
N SER A 237 -13.76 -20.80 1.05
CA SER A 237 -13.13 -22.00 0.49
C SER A 237 -13.02 -21.96 -1.04
N ALA A 238 -13.92 -21.23 -1.72
CA ALA A 238 -13.90 -21.07 -3.17
C ALA A 238 -12.78 -20.15 -3.69
N ASN A 239 -12.23 -19.25 -2.86
CA ASN A 239 -11.26 -18.23 -3.29
C ASN A 239 -9.94 -18.24 -2.50
N MET A 240 -9.84 -18.96 -1.38
CA MET A 240 -8.70 -18.93 -0.46
C MET A 240 -7.34 -19.24 -1.12
N GLU A 241 -7.28 -20.19 -2.04
CA GLU A 241 -6.02 -20.55 -2.73
C GLU A 241 -5.55 -19.44 -3.68
N ALA A 242 -6.47 -18.93 -4.50
CA ALA A 242 -6.18 -17.85 -5.43
C ALA A 242 -5.79 -16.57 -4.67
N TRP A 243 -6.51 -16.24 -3.59
CA TRP A 243 -6.26 -15.05 -2.80
C TRP A 243 -4.98 -15.14 -1.96
N ARG A 244 -4.59 -16.36 -1.56
CA ARG A 244 -3.32 -16.61 -0.86
C ARG A 244 -2.11 -16.18 -1.69
N ARG A 245 -2.14 -16.34 -3.02
CA ARG A 245 -1.06 -15.91 -3.92
C ARG A 245 -0.80 -14.39 -3.88
N PHE A 246 -1.79 -13.63 -3.44
CA PHE A 246 -1.72 -12.18 -3.25
C PHE A 246 -1.63 -11.80 -1.76
N ASN A 247 -1.35 -12.75 -0.87
CA ASN A 247 -1.27 -12.55 0.58
C ASN A 247 -2.53 -11.96 1.23
N LEU A 248 -3.70 -12.07 0.62
CA LEU A 248 -4.89 -11.29 1.02
C LEU A 248 -4.65 -9.77 0.99
N GLY A 249 -3.71 -9.33 0.16
CA GLY A 249 -3.18 -7.97 0.11
C GLY A 249 -3.75 -7.12 -1.03
N VAL A 250 -3.02 -6.06 -1.36
CA VAL A 250 -3.49 -4.97 -2.24
C VAL A 250 -3.90 -5.43 -3.64
N GLY A 251 -3.29 -6.50 -4.17
CA GLY A 251 -3.61 -7.04 -5.49
C GLY A 251 -5.04 -7.54 -5.64
N LEU A 252 -5.76 -7.77 -4.53
CA LEU A 252 -7.15 -8.21 -4.52
C LEU A 252 -8.16 -7.06 -4.41
N LEU A 253 -7.71 -5.87 -3.99
CA LEU A 253 -8.57 -4.74 -3.63
C LEU A 253 -9.05 -3.99 -4.87
N THR A 254 -9.86 -4.65 -5.69
CA THR A 254 -10.25 -4.19 -7.03
C THR A 254 -11.58 -3.43 -7.07
N LYS A 255 -12.34 -3.44 -5.96
CA LYS A 255 -13.64 -2.75 -5.83
C LYS A 255 -13.54 -1.62 -4.79
N PRO A 256 -14.43 -0.61 -4.84
CA PRO A 256 -14.51 0.38 -3.78
C PRO A 256 -15.10 -0.22 -2.49
N THR A 257 -14.62 0.24 -1.35
CA THR A 257 -15.14 -0.15 -0.02
C THR A 257 -16.42 0.64 0.29
N THR A 258 -17.56 0.15 -0.21
CA THR A 258 -18.89 0.74 0.00
C THR A 258 -19.72 -0.07 0.99
N VAL A 259 -20.72 0.58 1.61
CA VAL A 259 -21.68 -0.09 2.50
C VAL A 259 -22.38 -1.25 1.79
N GLU A 260 -22.78 -1.07 0.53
CA GLU A 260 -23.43 -2.11 -0.29
C GLU A 260 -22.56 -3.37 -0.43
N ASN A 261 -21.29 -3.18 -0.80
CA ASN A 261 -20.34 -4.30 -0.98
C ASN A 261 -20.07 -5.02 0.35
N LEU A 262 -19.96 -4.26 1.44
CA LEU A 262 -19.76 -4.81 2.78
C LEU A 262 -20.98 -5.61 3.26
N LEU A 263 -22.20 -5.10 3.06
CA LEU A 263 -23.44 -5.82 3.37
C LEU A 263 -23.54 -7.13 2.58
N GLY A 264 -23.18 -7.11 1.29
CA GLY A 264 -23.12 -8.32 0.47
C GLY A 264 -22.10 -9.35 0.95
N ALA A 265 -20.96 -8.91 1.50
CA ALA A 265 -19.99 -9.82 2.10
C ALA A 265 -20.45 -10.36 3.46
N ILE A 266 -21.05 -9.51 4.30
CA ILE A 266 -21.58 -9.92 5.61
C ILE A 266 -22.72 -10.92 5.45
N SER A 267 -23.61 -10.73 4.47
CA SER A 267 -24.72 -11.65 4.22
C SER A 267 -24.26 -13.03 3.73
N GLY A 268 -23.07 -13.12 3.15
CA GLY A 268 -22.43 -14.38 2.74
C GLY A 268 -21.74 -15.13 3.88
N PHE A 269 -21.79 -14.63 5.13
CA PHE A 269 -21.19 -15.30 6.28
C PHE A 269 -21.67 -16.76 6.41
N ASP A 270 -20.73 -17.69 6.48
CA ASP A 270 -20.96 -19.11 6.75
C ASP A 270 -19.89 -19.63 7.73
N ALA A 271 -20.34 -20.15 8.87
CA ALA A 271 -19.48 -20.67 9.93
C ALA A 271 -18.67 -21.90 9.52
N ASN A 272 -19.24 -22.78 8.69
CA ASN A 272 -18.58 -23.99 8.21
C ASN A 272 -17.53 -23.65 7.15
N ASP A 273 -17.85 -22.69 6.27
CA ASP A 273 -16.90 -22.22 5.25
C ASP A 273 -15.69 -21.54 5.92
N ALA A 274 -15.92 -20.66 6.90
CA ALA A 274 -14.85 -20.05 7.66
C ALA A 274 -13.98 -21.08 8.41
N ALA A 275 -14.56 -22.19 8.90
CA ALA A 275 -13.80 -23.29 9.49
C ALA A 275 -12.94 -24.04 8.44
N ALA A 276 -13.44 -24.22 7.22
CA ALA A 276 -12.67 -24.80 6.11
C ALA A 276 -11.51 -23.88 5.70
N VAL A 277 -11.76 -22.58 5.58
CA VAL A 277 -10.74 -21.55 5.35
C VAL A 277 -9.67 -21.58 6.44
N SER A 278 -10.07 -21.68 7.72
CA SER A 278 -9.14 -21.77 8.84
C SER A 278 -8.23 -22.98 8.73
N THR A 279 -8.82 -24.15 8.46
CA THR A 279 -8.07 -25.40 8.26
C THR A 279 -7.01 -25.26 7.16
N TYR A 280 -7.39 -24.63 6.03
CA TYR A 280 -6.46 -24.34 4.96
C TYR A 280 -5.33 -23.40 5.39
N PHE A 281 -5.63 -22.25 5.99
CA PHE A 281 -4.61 -21.27 6.36
C PHE A 281 -3.68 -21.76 7.48
N ARG A 282 -4.18 -22.58 8.42
CA ARG A 282 -3.32 -23.24 9.41
C ARG A 282 -2.33 -24.20 8.74
N LYS A 283 -2.74 -24.90 7.67
CA LYS A 283 -1.83 -25.78 6.91
C LYS A 283 -0.87 -24.99 6.00
N ALA A 284 -1.37 -23.97 5.30
CA ALA A 284 -0.66 -23.29 4.22
C ALA A 284 0.14 -22.05 4.66
N ALA A 285 -0.13 -21.52 5.87
CA ALA A 285 0.53 -20.33 6.39
C ALA A 285 1.18 -20.55 7.76
N GLY A 286 1.31 -21.80 8.22
CA GLY A 286 2.09 -22.11 9.42
C GLY A 286 3.56 -21.68 9.30
N ASP A 287 4.14 -21.25 10.41
CA ASP A 287 5.49 -20.69 10.49
C ASP A 287 6.62 -21.70 10.22
N ALA A 288 6.38 -23.00 10.42
CA ALA A 288 7.38 -24.04 10.17
C ALA A 288 7.92 -24.00 8.73
N TYR A 289 7.03 -24.06 7.73
CA TYR A 289 7.42 -23.97 6.31
C TYR A 289 8.11 -22.64 5.99
N PHE A 290 7.66 -21.55 6.60
CA PHE A 290 8.24 -20.23 6.40
C PHE A 290 9.70 -20.18 6.86
N VAL A 291 10.02 -20.73 8.04
CA VAL A 291 11.40 -20.79 8.54
C VAL A 291 12.25 -21.73 7.71
N GLU A 292 11.74 -22.92 7.38
CA GLU A 292 12.45 -23.92 6.56
C GLU A 292 12.82 -23.37 5.19
N GLU A 293 11.90 -22.66 4.53
CA GLU A 293 12.15 -22.08 3.21
C GLU A 293 13.19 -20.96 3.27
N HIS A 294 13.19 -20.14 4.33
CA HIS A 294 14.24 -19.13 4.53
C HIS A 294 15.60 -19.78 4.75
N VAL A 295 15.69 -20.82 5.58
CA VAL A 295 16.93 -21.57 5.82
C VAL A 295 17.43 -22.20 4.52
N ARG A 296 16.55 -22.81 3.72
CA ARG A 296 16.88 -23.38 2.41
C ARG A 296 17.48 -22.32 1.48
N ILE A 297 16.89 -21.13 1.42
CA ILE A 297 17.39 -20.00 0.62
C ILE A 297 18.76 -19.52 1.13
N TYR A 298 18.95 -19.42 2.45
CA TYR A 298 20.23 -19.04 3.02
C TYR A 298 21.32 -20.05 2.67
N ASP A 299 21.06 -21.34 2.81
CA ASP A 299 22.00 -22.41 2.44
C ASP A 299 22.34 -22.36 0.95
N GLN A 300 21.36 -22.11 0.08
CA GLN A 300 21.59 -21.94 -1.36
C GLN A 300 22.55 -20.78 -1.65
N VAL A 301 22.33 -19.64 -0.99
CA VAL A 301 23.15 -18.44 -1.14
C VAL A 301 24.57 -18.64 -0.58
N LEU A 302 24.71 -19.37 0.52
CA LEU A 302 25.99 -19.71 1.14
C LEU A 302 26.82 -20.69 0.30
N ARG A 303 26.18 -21.65 -0.38
CA ARG A 303 26.85 -22.61 -1.28
C ARG A 303 27.28 -22.02 -2.62
N SER A 304 26.78 -20.84 -2.98
CA SER A 304 27.18 -20.16 -4.20
C SER A 304 28.65 -19.71 -4.10
N ASP A 305 29.52 -20.32 -4.90
CA ASP A 305 30.96 -20.01 -4.98
C ASP A 305 31.25 -18.73 -5.79
N ARG A 306 30.28 -17.82 -5.85
CA ARG A 306 30.45 -16.54 -6.56
C ARG A 306 31.29 -15.60 -5.71
N GLY A 307 32.60 -15.68 -5.88
CA GLY A 307 33.54 -14.69 -5.36
C GLY A 307 33.10 -13.28 -5.76
N LEU A 308 33.12 -12.35 -4.81
CA LEU A 308 32.68 -10.98 -5.07
C LEU A 308 33.87 -10.12 -5.45
N ASN A 309 33.88 -9.58 -6.67
CA ASN A 309 34.90 -8.62 -7.09
C ASN A 309 34.83 -7.36 -6.18
N PRO A 310 35.91 -7.02 -5.43
CA PRO A 310 35.89 -5.88 -4.51
C PRO A 310 35.53 -4.54 -5.17
N ASP A 311 35.97 -4.32 -6.41
CA ASP A 311 35.70 -3.08 -7.14
C ASP A 311 34.21 -2.99 -7.55
N GLU A 312 33.65 -4.07 -8.10
CA GLU A 312 32.22 -4.13 -8.44
C GLU A 312 31.33 -3.93 -7.21
N ARG A 313 31.71 -4.48 -6.06
CA ARG A 313 31.00 -4.25 -4.80
C ARG A 313 31.07 -2.80 -4.36
N ALA A 314 32.28 -2.21 -4.35
CA ALA A 314 32.49 -0.84 -3.92
C ALA A 314 31.71 0.13 -4.82
N LEU A 315 31.75 -0.09 -6.14
CA LEU A 315 30.98 0.66 -7.11
C LEU A 315 29.47 0.51 -6.87
N ALA A 316 28.97 -0.71 -6.66
CA ALA A 316 27.54 -0.93 -6.39
C ALA A 316 27.10 -0.26 -5.08
N THR A 317 27.92 -0.32 -4.03
CA THR A 317 27.68 0.39 -2.78
C THR A 317 27.64 1.91 -3.00
N ALA A 318 28.59 2.46 -3.76
CA ALA A 318 28.61 3.89 -4.10
C ALA A 318 27.37 4.32 -4.90
N VAL A 319 26.94 3.52 -5.88
CA VAL A 319 25.71 3.77 -6.65
C VAL A 319 24.48 3.77 -5.74
N TRP A 320 24.39 2.84 -4.77
CA TRP A 320 23.31 2.87 -3.79
C TRP A 320 23.33 4.14 -2.94
N ILE A 321 24.52 4.59 -2.50
CA ILE A 321 24.69 5.85 -1.77
C ILE A 321 24.17 7.03 -2.62
N GLU A 322 24.47 7.09 -3.92
CA GLU A 322 23.92 8.13 -4.80
C GLU A 322 22.39 8.11 -4.86
N GLU A 323 21.79 6.92 -4.95
CA GLU A 323 20.35 6.76 -5.12
C GLU A 323 19.56 7.07 -3.85
N ILE A 324 20.04 6.61 -2.69
CA ILE A 324 19.30 6.67 -1.42
C ILE A 324 19.85 7.70 -0.43
N GLY A 325 21.06 8.21 -0.65
CA GLY A 325 21.64 9.32 0.11
C GLY A 325 21.00 10.65 -0.29
N VAL A 326 20.71 11.48 0.73
CA VAL A 326 20.11 12.81 0.51
C VAL A 326 21.06 13.69 -0.28
N SER A 327 20.59 14.21 -1.42
CA SER A 327 21.36 15.07 -2.33
C SER A 327 20.42 16.01 -3.10
N HIS A 328 20.96 16.98 -3.85
CA HIS A 328 20.11 17.92 -4.61
C HIS A 328 19.26 17.22 -5.72
N PRO A 329 19.80 16.28 -6.52
CA PRO A 329 18.98 15.53 -7.47
C PRO A 329 17.93 14.68 -6.77
N ARG A 330 16.67 14.75 -7.21
CA ARG A 330 15.55 13.96 -6.65
C ARG A 330 15.58 12.52 -7.17
N ARG A 331 16.55 11.74 -6.67
CA ARG A 331 16.65 10.29 -6.88
C ARG A 331 15.70 9.55 -5.92
N ARG A 332 15.95 8.27 -5.65
CA ARG A 332 15.10 7.42 -4.78
C ARG A 332 14.94 7.97 -3.37
N TRP A 333 15.98 8.60 -2.81
CA TRP A 333 15.91 9.23 -1.49
C TRP A 333 14.70 10.17 -1.35
N PHE A 334 14.35 10.91 -2.41
CA PHE A 334 13.24 11.86 -2.40
C PHE A 334 11.89 11.14 -2.25
N HIS A 335 11.73 10.00 -2.93
CA HIS A 335 10.54 9.15 -2.80
C HIS A 335 10.46 8.50 -1.42
N ILE A 336 11.58 7.98 -0.91
CA ILE A 336 11.66 7.39 0.43
C ILE A 336 11.27 8.42 1.50
N VAL A 337 11.78 9.64 1.42
CA VAL A 337 11.44 10.72 2.37
C VAL A 337 9.97 11.13 2.24
N LYS A 338 9.43 11.21 1.02
CA LYS A 338 8.00 11.49 0.79
C LYS A 338 7.12 10.41 1.43
N GLU A 339 7.50 9.14 1.30
CA GLU A 339 6.79 8.00 1.89
C GLU A 339 6.83 8.01 3.41
N LEU A 340 8.00 8.27 4.02
CA LEU A 340 8.18 8.16 5.47
C LEU A 340 7.70 9.39 6.24
N HIS A 341 7.77 10.58 5.65
CA HIS A 341 7.53 11.85 6.35
C HIS A 341 6.43 12.71 5.72
N GLY A 342 5.79 12.24 4.65
CA GLY A 342 4.75 13.01 3.96
C GLY A 342 5.28 14.34 3.43
N TRP A 343 6.55 14.39 3.03
CA TRP A 343 7.20 15.63 2.58
C TRP A 343 6.33 16.29 1.51
N PRO A 344 5.90 17.55 1.72
CA PRO A 344 4.96 18.19 0.81
C PRO A 344 5.60 18.30 -0.57
N ASP A 345 4.85 17.94 -1.61
CA ASP A 345 5.22 18.38 -2.95
C ASP A 345 5.43 19.89 -2.88
N ALA A 346 6.49 20.39 -3.55
CA ALA A 346 6.90 21.79 -3.49
C ALA A 346 5.65 22.71 -3.46
N PRO A 347 5.60 23.76 -2.61
CA PRO A 347 4.40 24.55 -2.38
C PRO A 347 3.70 25.01 -3.68
N GLU A 348 4.46 25.18 -4.76
CA GLU A 348 3.97 25.44 -6.11
C GLU A 348 3.04 24.36 -6.68
N LEU A 349 3.31 23.06 -6.48
CA LEU A 349 2.49 21.97 -7.03
C LEU A 349 1.18 21.80 -6.26
N ALA A 350 1.20 21.92 -4.93
CA ALA A 350 -0.01 21.92 -4.10
C ALA A 350 -0.89 23.15 -4.40
N THR A 351 -0.26 24.32 -4.61
CA THR A 351 -0.95 25.55 -5.03
C THR A 351 -1.52 25.41 -6.44
N LEU A 352 -0.79 24.80 -7.38
CA LEU A 352 -1.23 24.53 -8.75
C LEU A 352 -2.36 23.51 -8.80
N LEU A 353 -2.32 22.47 -7.96
CA LEU A 353 -3.40 21.48 -7.85
C LEU A 353 -4.64 22.08 -7.19
N ALA A 354 -4.48 22.87 -6.14
CA ALA A 354 -5.57 23.60 -5.51
C ALA A 354 -6.20 24.62 -6.48
N GLN A 355 -5.39 25.34 -7.25
CA GLN A 355 -5.85 26.23 -8.32
C GLN A 355 -6.52 25.44 -9.45
N SER A 356 -5.97 24.29 -9.84
CA SER A 356 -6.58 23.43 -10.86
C SER A 356 -7.95 22.93 -10.40
N HIS A 357 -8.08 22.48 -9.15
CA HIS A 357 -9.35 21.99 -8.60
C HIS A 357 -10.36 23.13 -8.43
N ALA A 358 -9.92 24.31 -8.01
CA ALA A 358 -10.76 25.51 -7.96
C ALA A 358 -11.25 25.90 -9.35
N ASN A 359 -10.35 25.88 -10.35
CA ASN A 359 -10.67 26.17 -11.74
C ASN A 359 -11.63 25.14 -12.33
N SER A 360 -11.45 23.84 -12.06
CA SER A 360 -12.39 22.79 -12.48
C SER A 360 -13.79 22.99 -11.90
N ARG A 361 -13.91 23.34 -10.62
CA ARG A 361 -15.21 23.62 -9.98
C ARG A 361 -15.89 24.87 -10.54
N VAL A 362 -15.11 25.90 -10.89
CA VAL A 362 -15.63 27.10 -11.56
C VAL A 362 -16.11 26.76 -12.96
N LEU A 363 -15.37 25.94 -13.70
CA LEU A 363 -15.75 25.47 -15.04
C LEU A 363 -17.00 24.59 -15.03
N GLU A 364 -17.15 23.70 -14.04
CA GLU A 364 -18.37 22.90 -13.84
C GLU A 364 -19.59 23.79 -13.57
N LYS A 365 -19.47 24.76 -12.65
CA LYS A 365 -20.55 25.72 -12.37
C LYS A 365 -20.91 26.58 -13.60
N LEU A 366 -19.92 26.98 -14.38
CA LEU A 366 -20.16 27.69 -15.64
C LEU A 366 -20.88 26.79 -16.65
N GLY A 367 -20.49 25.52 -16.76
CA GLY A 367 -21.14 24.52 -17.60
C GLY A 367 -22.60 24.30 -17.23
N GLU A 368 -22.90 24.19 -15.93
CA GLU A 368 -24.26 24.08 -15.41
C GLU A 368 -25.09 25.35 -15.70
N GLN A 369 -24.50 26.54 -15.56
CA GLN A 369 -25.17 27.80 -15.91
C GLN A 369 -25.43 27.92 -17.41
N ILE A 370 -24.47 27.54 -18.26
CA ILE A 370 -24.63 27.53 -19.71
C ILE A 370 -25.74 26.55 -20.11
N ALA A 371 -25.76 25.35 -19.53
CA ALA A 371 -26.80 24.37 -19.80
C ALA A 371 -28.19 24.88 -19.38
N ARG A 372 -28.32 25.51 -18.22
CA ARG A 372 -29.58 26.13 -17.76
C ARG A 372 -30.03 27.26 -18.69
N THR A 373 -29.12 28.13 -19.11
CA THR A 373 -29.43 29.23 -20.03
C THR A 373 -29.81 28.70 -21.41
N GLN A 374 -29.12 27.67 -21.92
CA GLN A 374 -29.49 27.02 -23.17
C GLN A 374 -30.87 26.37 -23.09
N GLN A 375 -31.19 25.70 -21.98
CA GLN A 375 -32.50 25.11 -21.77
C GLN A 375 -33.60 26.19 -21.75
N LEU A 376 -33.38 27.30 -21.04
CA LEU A 376 -34.32 28.43 -20.99
C LEU A 376 -34.53 29.06 -22.38
N VAL A 377 -33.45 29.25 -23.14
CA VAL A 377 -33.52 29.76 -24.52
C VAL A 377 -34.26 28.78 -25.44
N LEU A 378 -34.05 27.48 -25.28
CA LEU A 378 -34.72 26.45 -26.05
C LEU A 378 -36.21 26.37 -25.72
N ASP A 379 -36.56 26.41 -24.43
CA ASP A 379 -37.95 26.39 -23.96
C ASP A 379 -38.71 27.64 -24.43
N GLU A 380 -38.05 28.80 -24.39
CA GLU A 380 -38.64 30.05 -24.87
C GLU A 380 -38.75 30.10 -26.41
N ALA A 381 -37.77 29.56 -27.14
CA ALA A 381 -37.83 29.42 -28.59
C ALA A 381 -38.94 28.46 -29.03
N VAL A 382 -39.12 27.33 -28.32
CA VAL A 382 -40.20 26.37 -28.56
C VAL A 382 -41.57 26.97 -28.23
N SER A 383 -41.69 27.71 -27.12
CA SER A 383 -42.93 28.39 -26.75
C SER A 383 -43.33 29.50 -27.73
N ARG A 384 -42.37 30.12 -28.43
CA ARG A 384 -42.61 31.22 -29.40
C ARG A 384 -42.74 30.75 -30.84
N ALA A 385 -42.14 29.62 -31.22
CA ALA A 385 -42.41 28.96 -32.50
C ALA A 385 -43.89 28.55 -32.61
N ALA A 386 -44.56 28.30 -31.48
CA ALA A 386 -46.00 28.08 -31.41
C ALA A 386 -46.84 29.36 -31.61
N ALA A 387 -46.24 30.55 -31.59
CA ALA A 387 -46.94 31.85 -31.58
C ALA A 387 -46.53 32.79 -32.73
N LEU A 388 -46.18 32.24 -33.90
CA LEU A 388 -45.77 33.03 -35.06
C LEU A 388 -46.91 33.88 -35.64
N GLY A 389 -46.81 35.19 -35.44
CA GLY A 389 -47.37 36.25 -36.27
C GLY A 389 -46.35 37.39 -36.34
N ASP A 390 -45.91 37.74 -37.55
CA ASP A 390 -44.83 38.71 -37.83
C ASP A 390 -45.07 40.06 -37.14
N ASN A 391 -44.26 40.38 -36.13
CA ASN A 391 -44.29 41.69 -35.47
C ASN A 391 -42.87 42.26 -35.32
N PRO A 392 -42.53 43.38 -35.99
CA PRO A 392 -41.16 43.91 -36.09
C PRO A 392 -40.56 44.40 -34.75
N THR A 393 -41.38 44.59 -33.71
CA THR A 393 -40.91 44.86 -32.33
C THR A 393 -40.28 43.62 -31.66
N VAL A 394 -40.55 42.43 -32.19
CA VAL A 394 -39.98 41.17 -31.70
C VAL A 394 -38.56 40.99 -32.24
N LEU A 395 -38.30 41.37 -33.50
CA LEU A 395 -36.97 41.29 -34.13
C LEU A 395 -35.92 42.14 -33.40
N SER A 396 -36.28 43.37 -32.99
CA SER A 396 -35.35 44.25 -32.25
C SER A 396 -34.99 43.71 -30.86
N ARG A 397 -35.92 43.02 -30.18
CA ARG A 397 -35.64 42.35 -28.90
C ARG A 397 -34.79 41.10 -29.05
N VAL A 398 -34.89 40.39 -30.18
CA VAL A 398 -34.02 39.26 -30.51
C VAL A 398 -32.58 39.73 -30.76
N GLU A 399 -32.40 40.84 -31.47
CA GLU A 399 -31.07 41.45 -31.65
C GLU A 399 -30.46 41.92 -30.33
N GLU A 400 -31.26 42.51 -29.44
CA GLU A 400 -30.82 42.93 -28.11
C GLU A 400 -30.35 41.74 -27.25
N GLN A 401 -31.09 40.63 -27.28
CA GLN A 401 -30.75 39.40 -26.56
C GLN A 401 -29.50 38.70 -27.15
N LEU A 402 -29.36 38.67 -28.48
CA LEU A 402 -28.16 38.15 -29.15
C LEU A 402 -26.92 39.01 -28.86
N SER A 403 -27.08 40.33 -28.77
CA SER A 403 -26.03 41.26 -28.36
C SER A 403 -25.59 41.00 -26.92
N ASN A 404 -26.55 40.79 -26.00
CA ASN A 404 -26.25 40.41 -24.62
C ASN A 404 -25.53 39.05 -24.52
N LEU A 405 -25.91 38.08 -25.34
CA LEU A 405 -25.24 36.79 -25.42
C LEU A 405 -23.80 36.91 -25.96
N SER A 406 -23.59 37.76 -26.97
CA SER A 406 -22.26 38.05 -27.51
C SER A 406 -21.36 38.73 -26.47
N ASN A 407 -21.89 39.71 -25.74
CA ASN A 407 -21.17 40.42 -24.68
C ASN A 407 -20.78 39.47 -23.54
N PHE A 408 -21.68 38.56 -23.14
CA PHE A 408 -21.40 37.51 -22.16
C PHE A 408 -20.30 36.55 -22.65
N MET A 409 -20.32 36.18 -23.94
CA MET A 409 -19.31 35.30 -24.52
C MET A 409 -17.92 35.97 -24.60
N ASP A 410 -17.87 37.29 -24.81
CA ASP A 410 -16.63 38.07 -24.77
C ASP A 410 -16.09 38.26 -23.34
N GLU A 411 -16.98 38.30 -22.34
CA GLU A 411 -16.61 38.31 -20.92
C GLU A 411 -16.04 36.96 -20.48
N ILE A 412 -16.63 35.85 -20.94
CA ILE A 412 -16.07 34.49 -20.77
C ILE A 412 -14.70 34.36 -21.43
N LYS A 413 -14.52 34.89 -22.65
CA LYS A 413 -13.21 34.92 -23.31
C LYS A 413 -12.19 35.75 -22.52
N ARG A 414 -12.58 36.86 -21.89
CA ARG A 414 -11.71 37.65 -21.01
C ARG A 414 -11.33 36.88 -19.75
N LEU A 415 -12.26 36.18 -19.12
CA LEU A 415 -12.01 35.33 -17.93
C LEU A 415 -11.10 34.14 -18.23
N TYR A 416 -11.39 33.40 -19.31
CA TYR A 416 -10.49 32.35 -19.83
C TYR A 416 -9.11 32.92 -20.13
N ASN A 417 -9.07 34.18 -20.59
CA ASN A 417 -7.81 34.87 -20.83
C ASN A 417 -7.06 35.32 -19.57
N GLY A 418 -7.76 35.53 -18.45
CA GLY A 418 -7.13 35.82 -17.16
C GLY A 418 -6.58 34.59 -16.44
N MET A 419 -7.15 33.41 -16.70
CA MET A 419 -6.85 32.17 -15.96
C MET A 419 -5.60 31.41 -16.44
N ILE A 420 -5.07 31.71 -17.63
CA ILE A 420 -3.90 31.02 -18.18
C ILE A 420 -2.66 31.90 -18.00
N PRO A 421 -1.64 31.47 -17.21
CA PRO A 421 -0.41 32.23 -17.03
C PRO A 421 0.24 32.64 -18.36
N LEU A 422 0.79 33.85 -18.42
CA LEU A 422 1.40 34.43 -19.63
C LEU A 422 2.45 33.52 -20.30
N PHE A 423 3.16 32.69 -19.53
CA PHE A 423 4.14 31.76 -20.08
C PHE A 423 3.51 30.58 -20.84
N ILE A 424 2.38 30.04 -20.36
CA ILE A 424 1.63 28.96 -21.05
C ILE A 424 1.03 29.51 -22.36
N ARG A 425 0.54 30.75 -22.36
CA ARG A 425 0.09 31.43 -23.59
C ARG A 425 1.20 31.58 -24.61
N LYS A 426 2.40 31.99 -24.17
CA LYS A 426 3.59 32.09 -25.04
C LYS A 426 4.01 30.70 -25.57
N LEU A 427 3.87 29.64 -24.79
CA LEU A 427 4.16 28.27 -25.19
C LEU A 427 3.18 27.78 -26.27
N LEU A 428 1.88 27.99 -26.07
CA LEU A 428 0.82 27.63 -27.02
C LEU A 428 0.87 28.46 -28.32
N LEU A 429 1.24 29.74 -28.23
CA LEU A 429 1.46 30.61 -29.39
C LEU A 429 2.70 30.21 -30.19
N ARG A 430 3.78 29.75 -29.53
CA ARG A 430 4.96 29.17 -30.21
C ARG A 430 4.62 27.85 -30.89
N ALA A 431 3.83 26.99 -30.24
CA ALA A 431 3.36 25.73 -30.82
C ALA A 431 2.48 25.95 -32.07
N ARG A 432 1.64 26.99 -32.09
CA ARG A 432 0.85 27.37 -33.28
C ARG A 432 1.65 27.98 -34.42
N LYS A 433 2.78 28.65 -34.15
CA LYS A 433 3.67 29.19 -35.18
C LYS A 433 4.65 28.16 -35.76
N GLY A 434 4.75 26.97 -35.17
CA GLY A 434 5.60 25.87 -35.65
C GLY A 434 4.90 24.85 -36.56
N VAL A 435 3.61 25.04 -36.89
CA VAL A 435 2.83 24.14 -37.77
C VAL A 435 2.59 24.78 -39.14
N GLY A 436 3.48 25.67 -39.56
CA GLY A 436 3.40 26.36 -40.84
C GLY A 436 4.77 26.75 -41.35
N HIS A 437 5.63 25.74 -41.58
CA HIS A 437 6.61 25.67 -42.65
C HIS A 437 7.01 24.23 -42.88
#